data_AF-A0A653JA23-F1
#
_entry.id   AF-A0A653JA23-F1
#
_cell.length_a   1.000
_cell.length_b   1.000
_cell.length_c   1.000
_cell.angle_alpha   90.00
_cell.angle_beta   90.00
_cell.angle_gamma   90.00
#
_symmetry.space_group_name_H-M   'P 1'
#
loop_
_entity.id
_entity.type
_entity.pdbx_description
1 polymer ?
#
loop_
_entity_poly.entity_id
_entity_poly.type
_entity_poly.pdbx_seq_one_letter_code
_entity_poly.pdbx_strand_id
1 'polypeptide(L)'
;MGDDGAAMVELIRIGGADADGREVIDVYGRQSGRYAIYQTTGRVVVRYADDPLLQRLQRKRLAGLAPVRNAIDGSLLAWRCRDPKWSRLPQTAREFDMRIASGLIEAIEGNLEGGLAILQQIQADLAGEMGARARLSYLVWTLASAAAFLIPMLLFYLGVRNGAWGNGGWIEGALAVVRAIVAGVLGAVYSIALGISRRDLKSDLRRYDYFTDSFVRVGIGAIAAFVLACFVLSGIIQIGFGAEMMLPDGDRSVGRIYLPIWPVGLIVGFLAGFAERLVPDLLDSYAVKARKADPVPAAEAKPTGAANRSAAGTAAPDTAEEIPVPEDEDLIVTPPSDEETIDSCDVDLADPQDATPDDKLPAAAGGVVGS
;
A
#
# COMPACT_ATOMS: atom_id res chain seq x y z
N MET A 1 22.66 -42.73 33.87
CA MET A 1 22.11 -41.38 33.66
C MET A 1 21.21 -41.49 32.44
N GLY A 2 19.93 -41.76 32.68
CA GLY A 2 18.93 -41.79 31.62
C GLY A 2 18.73 -40.35 31.19
N ASP A 3 19.14 -40.06 29.96
CA ASP A 3 18.62 -38.90 29.25
C ASP A 3 17.15 -39.27 28.97
N ASP A 4 16.30 -39.02 29.97
CA ASP A 4 14.86 -39.10 29.82
C ASP A 4 14.54 -38.14 28.69
N GLY A 5 14.31 -38.70 27.50
CA GLY A 5 14.14 -37.98 26.24
C GLY A 5 12.93 -37.06 26.36
N ALA A 6 13.15 -35.88 26.94
CA ALA A 6 12.16 -34.86 27.09
C ALA A 6 11.61 -34.59 25.70
N ALA A 7 10.28 -34.69 25.58
CA ALA A 7 9.57 -34.44 24.33
C ALA A 7 10.11 -33.15 23.70
N MET A 8 10.46 -33.16 22.41
CA MET A 8 11.12 -31.99 21.79
C MET A 8 10.21 -30.76 21.83
N VAL A 9 8.89 -30.97 21.94
CA VAL A 9 7.88 -29.93 22.18
C VAL A 9 8.08 -29.23 23.54
N GLU A 10 8.52 -29.93 24.58
CA GLU A 10 8.74 -29.39 25.92
C GLU A 10 10.01 -28.54 26.04
N LEU A 11 10.98 -28.78 25.15
CA LEU A 11 12.22 -28.00 25.07
C LEU A 11 12.00 -26.57 24.56
N ILE A 12 10.86 -26.28 23.93
CA ILE A 12 10.52 -24.94 23.47
C ILE A 12 10.24 -24.03 24.68
N ARG A 13 11.11 -23.03 24.86
CA ARG A 13 11.05 -22.02 25.93
C ARG A 13 11.50 -20.66 25.39
N ILE A 14 10.95 -19.58 25.95
CA ILE A 14 11.33 -18.20 25.60
C ILE A 14 12.83 -18.01 25.86
N GLY A 15 13.54 -17.38 24.91
CA GLY A 15 14.99 -17.19 24.89
C GLY A 15 15.79 -18.47 24.54
N GLY A 16 15.13 -19.61 24.34
CA GLY A 16 15.77 -20.83 23.84
C GLY A 16 15.97 -20.79 22.33
N ALA A 17 16.76 -21.73 21.80
CA ALA A 17 16.87 -21.98 20.38
C ALA A 17 15.87 -23.06 19.94
N ASP A 18 15.23 -22.87 18.79
CA ASP A 18 14.44 -23.92 18.13
C ASP A 18 15.35 -24.94 17.43
N ALA A 19 14.74 -25.92 16.75
CA ALA A 19 15.49 -26.95 16.02
C ALA A 19 16.28 -26.41 14.82
N ASP A 20 15.94 -25.22 14.32
CA ASP A 20 16.67 -24.52 13.25
C ASP A 20 17.74 -23.56 13.84
N GLY A 21 17.94 -23.55 15.17
CA GLY A 21 18.87 -22.65 15.85
C GLY A 21 18.36 -21.22 16.00
N ARG A 22 17.08 -20.93 15.71
CA ARG A 22 16.50 -19.60 15.84
C ARG A 22 16.02 -19.36 17.26
N GLU A 23 16.23 -18.14 17.76
CA GLU A 23 15.76 -17.73 19.07
C GLU A 23 14.22 -17.70 19.13
N VAL A 24 13.67 -18.31 20.17
CA VAL A 24 12.25 -18.29 20.51
C VAL A 24 11.94 -17.02 21.29
N ILE A 25 11.24 -16.08 20.67
CA ILE A 25 10.90 -14.78 21.25
C ILE A 25 9.71 -14.89 22.21
N ASP A 26 8.67 -15.63 21.80
CA ASP A 26 7.43 -15.76 22.55
C ASP A 26 6.79 -17.14 22.30
N VAL A 27 5.96 -17.62 23.22
CA VAL A 27 5.26 -18.91 23.11
C VAL A 27 3.76 -18.69 23.27
N TYR A 28 3.01 -18.83 22.18
CA TYR A 28 1.57 -18.56 22.15
C TYR A 28 0.72 -19.71 22.64
N GLY A 29 1.17 -20.95 22.42
CA GLY A 29 0.44 -22.14 22.84
C GLY A 29 1.35 -23.35 22.89
N ARG A 30 1.16 -24.19 23.90
CA ARG A 30 1.91 -25.43 24.06
C ARG A 30 1.00 -26.52 24.63
N GLN A 31 0.90 -27.63 23.90
CA GLN A 31 0.22 -28.83 24.35
C GLN A 31 1.26 -29.95 24.42
N SER A 32 1.57 -30.41 25.64
CA SER A 32 2.62 -31.41 25.89
C SER A 32 2.42 -32.65 25.01
N GLY A 33 3.51 -33.08 24.37
CA GLY A 33 3.56 -34.20 23.43
C GLY A 33 2.80 -34.01 22.10
N ARG A 34 2.05 -32.92 21.90
CA ARG A 34 1.18 -32.73 20.72
C ARG A 34 1.66 -31.62 19.79
N TYR A 35 1.90 -30.41 20.28
CA TYR A 35 2.47 -29.32 19.47
C TYR A 35 2.86 -28.13 20.35
N ALA A 36 3.73 -27.26 19.80
CA ALA A 36 3.97 -25.93 20.32
C ALA A 36 3.91 -24.91 19.18
N ILE A 37 3.35 -23.73 19.46
CA ILE A 37 3.30 -22.60 18.53
C ILE A 37 3.98 -21.42 19.21
N TYR A 38 4.99 -20.89 18.54
CA TYR A 38 5.90 -19.90 19.11
C TYR A 38 6.37 -18.90 18.05
N GLN A 39 6.84 -17.75 18.50
CA GLN A 39 7.41 -16.70 17.66
C GLN A 39 8.92 -16.86 17.56
N THR A 40 9.45 -16.72 16.36
CA THR A 40 10.89 -16.50 16.09
C THR A 40 11.09 -15.10 15.54
N THR A 41 12.34 -14.65 15.37
CA THR A 41 12.66 -13.35 14.74
C THR A 41 12.00 -13.13 13.39
N GLY A 42 11.79 -14.20 12.61
CA GLY A 42 11.25 -14.11 11.26
C GLY A 42 9.76 -14.36 11.15
N ARG A 43 9.18 -15.26 11.96
CA ARG A 43 7.79 -15.75 11.79
C ARG A 43 7.27 -16.54 12.98
N VAL A 44 5.96 -16.80 12.98
CA VAL A 44 5.32 -17.79 13.88
C VAL A 44 5.63 -19.20 13.37
N VAL A 45 6.15 -20.08 14.22
CA VAL A 45 6.54 -21.45 13.87
C VAL A 45 5.68 -22.46 14.66
N VAL A 46 5.33 -23.56 13.99
CA VAL A 46 4.65 -24.71 14.62
C VAL A 46 5.67 -25.82 14.79
N ARG A 47 5.92 -26.21 16.05
CA ARG A 47 6.56 -27.50 16.37
C ARG A 47 5.46 -28.56 16.43
N TYR A 48 5.53 -29.52 15.53
CA TYR A 48 4.63 -30.66 15.49
C TYR A 48 4.90 -31.67 16.63
N ALA A 49 4.00 -32.64 16.78
CA ALA A 49 4.15 -33.75 17.71
C ALA A 49 5.44 -34.55 17.46
N ASP A 50 5.94 -35.18 18.51
CA ASP A 50 7.07 -36.12 18.41
C ASP A 50 6.63 -37.49 17.84
N ASP A 51 5.35 -37.84 17.96
CA ASP A 51 4.78 -39.01 17.27
C ASP A 51 4.72 -38.78 15.75
N PRO A 52 5.41 -39.60 14.93
CA PRO A 52 5.46 -39.44 13.48
C PRO A 52 4.09 -39.53 12.80
N LEU A 53 3.13 -40.29 13.35
CA LEU A 53 1.80 -40.40 12.77
C LEU A 53 1.00 -39.10 12.98
N LEU A 54 0.99 -38.60 14.22
CA LEU A 54 0.35 -37.33 14.55
C LEU A 54 0.99 -36.15 13.80
N GLN A 55 2.33 -36.13 13.71
CA GLN A 55 3.06 -35.13 12.93
C GLN A 55 2.62 -35.11 11.46
N ARG A 56 2.51 -36.28 10.80
CA ARG A 56 2.04 -36.37 9.40
C ARG A 56 0.62 -35.83 9.24
N LEU A 57 -0.28 -36.15 10.17
CA LEU A 57 -1.65 -35.63 10.17
C LEU A 57 -1.67 -34.10 10.34
N GLN A 58 -0.90 -33.56 11.29
CA GLN A 58 -0.82 -32.11 11.52
C GLN A 58 -0.24 -31.37 10.29
N ARG A 59 0.82 -31.91 9.68
CA ARG A 59 1.39 -31.36 8.44
C ARG A 59 0.37 -31.37 7.30
N LYS A 60 -0.37 -32.46 7.13
CA LYS A 60 -1.42 -32.57 6.11
C LYS A 60 -2.53 -31.54 6.33
N ARG A 61 -2.95 -31.31 7.59
CA ARG A 61 -3.95 -30.29 7.94
C ARG A 61 -3.46 -28.88 7.62
N LEU A 62 -2.24 -28.53 8.00
CA LEU A 62 -1.71 -27.18 7.78
C LEU A 62 -1.24 -26.89 6.35
N ALA A 63 -1.07 -27.91 5.50
CA ALA A 63 -0.61 -27.74 4.13
C ALA A 63 -1.48 -26.75 3.33
N GLY A 64 -2.81 -26.80 3.51
CA GLY A 64 -3.74 -25.89 2.84
C GLY A 64 -3.64 -24.43 3.28
N LEU A 65 -3.08 -24.16 4.47
CA LEU A 65 -2.89 -22.79 4.99
C LEU A 65 -1.57 -22.16 4.54
N ALA A 66 -0.64 -22.95 3.97
CA ALA A 66 0.70 -22.47 3.64
C ALA A 66 0.73 -21.26 2.69
N PRO A 67 -0.09 -21.18 1.62
CA PRO A 67 -0.08 -20.02 0.72
C PRO A 67 -0.46 -18.71 1.42
N VAL A 68 -1.57 -18.71 2.18
CA VAL A 68 -2.05 -17.53 2.91
C VAL A 68 -1.05 -17.14 4.00
N ARG A 69 -0.53 -18.12 4.74
CA ARG A 69 0.47 -17.89 5.77
C ARG A 69 1.75 -17.27 5.20
N ASN A 70 2.26 -17.79 4.09
CA ASN A 70 3.47 -17.26 3.44
C ASN A 70 3.27 -15.81 2.98
N ALA A 71 2.09 -15.47 2.44
CA ALA A 71 1.75 -14.10 2.05
C ALA A 71 1.73 -13.13 3.25
N ILE A 72 1.15 -13.57 4.38
CA ILE A 72 1.13 -12.80 5.63
C ILE A 72 2.56 -12.65 6.18
N ASP A 73 3.34 -13.73 6.23
CA ASP A 73 4.70 -13.72 6.75
C ASP A 73 5.62 -12.81 5.91
N GLY A 74 5.50 -12.83 4.58
CA GLY A 74 6.23 -11.91 3.69
C GLY A 74 5.90 -10.44 3.96
N SER A 75 4.62 -10.14 4.18
CA SER A 75 4.15 -8.77 4.47
C SER A 75 4.59 -8.28 5.87
N LEU A 76 4.60 -9.16 6.87
CA LEU A 76 4.99 -8.82 8.25
C LEU A 76 6.50 -8.77 8.46
N LEU A 77 7.32 -9.42 7.61
CA LEU A 77 8.77 -9.47 7.79
C LEU A 77 9.39 -8.07 7.92
N ALA A 78 8.99 -7.13 7.06
CA ALA A 78 9.46 -5.75 7.11
C ALA A 78 9.07 -5.00 8.40
N TRP A 79 8.00 -5.44 9.08
CA TRP A 79 7.54 -4.86 10.33
C TRP A 79 8.26 -5.45 11.53
N ARG A 80 8.55 -6.76 11.49
CA ARG A 80 9.30 -7.49 12.52
C ARG A 80 10.76 -7.04 12.59
N CYS A 81 11.41 -6.82 11.45
CA CYS A 81 12.83 -6.45 11.39
C CYS A 81 13.12 -4.97 11.69
N ARG A 82 12.09 -4.14 11.93
CA ARG A 82 12.29 -2.71 12.13
C ARG A 82 12.73 -2.41 13.56
N ASP A 83 13.68 -1.49 13.74
CA ASP A 83 14.13 -1.08 15.07
C ASP A 83 12.96 -0.50 15.89
N PRO A 84 12.66 -1.07 17.07
CA PRO A 84 11.56 -0.61 17.93
C PRO A 84 11.74 0.82 18.45
N LYS A 85 12.97 1.37 18.44
CA LYS A 85 13.22 2.76 18.86
C LYS A 85 12.55 3.78 17.94
N TRP A 86 12.42 3.44 16.65
CA TRP A 86 11.95 4.36 15.61
C TRP A 86 10.56 4.01 15.08
N SER A 87 9.97 2.91 15.55
CA SER A 87 8.70 2.43 15.01
C SER A 87 7.92 1.56 15.97
N ARG A 88 6.60 1.73 15.96
CA ARG A 88 5.65 0.81 16.63
C ARG A 88 5.34 -0.45 15.81
N LEU A 89 5.89 -0.55 14.59
CA LEU A 89 5.66 -1.67 13.67
C LEU A 89 5.96 -3.05 14.29
N PRO A 90 7.04 -3.24 15.07
CA PRO A 90 7.29 -4.54 15.70
C PRO A 90 6.22 -4.94 16.72
N GLN A 91 5.63 -3.97 17.43
CA GLN A 91 4.54 -4.23 18.39
C GLN A 91 3.27 -4.65 17.65
N THR A 92 2.92 -3.92 16.59
CA THR A 92 1.78 -4.28 15.74
C THR A 92 1.97 -5.65 15.08
N ALA A 93 3.17 -5.98 14.62
CA ALA A 93 3.47 -7.31 14.09
C ALA A 93 3.24 -8.43 15.12
N ARG A 94 3.57 -8.18 16.40
CA ARG A 94 3.29 -9.14 17.49
C ARG A 94 1.79 -9.38 17.69
N GLU A 95 0.96 -8.35 17.59
CA GLU A 95 -0.50 -8.48 17.69
C GLU A 95 -1.05 -9.38 16.56
N PHE A 96 -0.53 -9.22 15.34
CA PHE A 96 -0.87 -10.12 14.23
C PHE A 96 -0.32 -11.53 14.45
N ASP A 97 0.91 -11.67 14.95
CA ASP A 97 1.52 -12.97 15.24
C ASP A 97 0.70 -13.79 16.26
N MET A 98 0.13 -13.14 17.27
CA MET A 98 -0.81 -13.76 18.21
C MET A 98 -2.09 -14.27 17.52
N ARG A 99 -2.66 -13.49 16.60
CA ARG A 99 -3.86 -13.89 15.83
C ARG A 99 -3.54 -15.02 14.86
N ILE A 100 -2.38 -14.98 14.21
CA ILE A 100 -1.88 -16.07 13.35
C ILE A 100 -1.75 -17.35 14.17
N ALA A 101 -1.13 -17.28 15.35
CA ALA A 101 -1.01 -18.42 16.23
C ALA A 101 -2.38 -19.02 16.61
N SER A 102 -3.36 -18.17 16.89
CA SER A 102 -4.73 -18.60 17.19
C SER A 102 -5.37 -19.35 16.02
N GLY A 103 -5.24 -18.83 14.78
CA GLY A 103 -5.73 -19.53 13.58
C GLY A 103 -5.02 -20.85 13.31
N LEU A 104 -3.72 -20.94 13.64
CA LEU A 104 -2.96 -22.19 13.52
C LEU A 104 -3.37 -23.23 14.58
N ILE A 105 -3.67 -22.80 15.81
CA ILE A 105 -4.20 -23.69 16.86
C ILE A 105 -5.53 -24.30 16.40
N GLU A 106 -6.48 -23.48 15.96
CA GLU A 106 -7.81 -23.92 15.48
C GLU A 106 -7.71 -24.97 14.36
N ALA A 107 -6.81 -24.73 13.40
CA ALA A 107 -6.57 -25.65 12.29
C ALA A 107 -5.93 -26.98 12.73
N ILE A 108 -5.01 -26.95 13.70
CA ILE A 108 -4.39 -28.16 14.25
C ILE A 108 -5.41 -28.99 15.04
N GLU A 109 -6.30 -28.32 15.79
CA GLU A 109 -7.36 -28.95 16.59
C GLU A 109 -8.43 -29.64 15.72
N GLY A 110 -8.50 -29.29 14.44
CA GLY A 110 -9.29 -30.02 13.43
C GLY A 110 -10.26 -29.13 12.67
N ASN A 111 -10.37 -27.85 13.03
CA ASN A 111 -11.21 -26.89 12.33
C ASN A 111 -10.38 -26.09 11.31
N LEU A 112 -10.07 -26.75 10.19
CA LEU A 112 -9.28 -26.13 9.11
C LEU A 112 -9.97 -24.90 8.52
N GLU A 113 -11.29 -24.95 8.33
CA GLU A 113 -12.07 -23.86 7.76
C GLU A 113 -12.06 -22.62 8.67
N GLY A 114 -12.23 -22.82 9.98
CA GLY A 114 -12.12 -21.74 10.97
C GLY A 114 -10.73 -21.11 10.98
N GLY A 115 -9.68 -21.92 10.99
CA GLY A 115 -8.30 -21.43 10.92
C GLY A 115 -8.00 -20.66 9.62
N LEU A 116 -8.50 -21.13 8.48
CA LEU A 116 -8.38 -20.44 7.19
C LEU A 116 -9.10 -19.09 7.20
N ALA A 117 -10.35 -19.05 7.71
CA ALA A 117 -11.13 -17.82 7.80
C ALA A 117 -10.41 -16.76 8.65
N ILE A 118 -9.81 -17.16 9.79
CA ILE A 118 -9.01 -16.27 10.63
C ILE A 118 -7.80 -15.71 9.87
N LEU A 119 -7.05 -16.57 9.16
CA LEU A 119 -5.88 -16.12 8.40
C LEU A 119 -6.26 -15.19 7.23
N GLN A 120 -7.36 -15.47 6.53
CA GLN A 120 -7.87 -14.60 5.47
C GLN A 120 -8.31 -13.23 6.02
N GLN A 121 -8.96 -13.20 7.18
CA GLN A 121 -9.31 -11.95 7.85
C GLN A 121 -8.04 -11.16 8.22
N ILE A 122 -7.01 -11.82 8.78
CA ILE A 122 -5.72 -11.20 9.08
C ILE A 122 -5.08 -10.63 7.81
N GLN A 123 -5.12 -11.36 6.71
CA GLN A 123 -4.58 -10.90 5.43
C GLN A 123 -5.31 -9.63 4.94
N ALA A 124 -6.65 -9.58 5.07
CA ALA A 124 -7.44 -8.41 4.71
C ALA A 124 -7.13 -7.20 5.61
N ASP A 125 -7.05 -7.42 6.93
CA ASP A 125 -6.69 -6.38 7.91
C ASP A 125 -5.29 -5.82 7.62
N LEU A 126 -4.32 -6.70 7.34
CA LEU A 126 -2.95 -6.34 7.03
C LEU A 126 -2.86 -5.53 5.72
N ALA A 127 -3.59 -5.94 4.69
CA ALA A 127 -3.69 -5.18 3.44
C ALA A 127 -4.29 -3.79 3.67
N GLY A 128 -5.33 -3.70 4.50
CA GLY A 128 -5.95 -2.42 4.88
C GLY A 128 -4.98 -1.49 5.61
N GLU A 129 -4.23 -2.01 6.58
CA GLU A 129 -3.24 -1.22 7.33
C GLU A 129 -2.04 -0.80 6.47
N MET A 130 -1.53 -1.69 5.62
CA MET A 130 -0.50 -1.34 4.63
C MET A 130 -0.99 -0.23 3.69
N GLY A 131 -2.23 -0.34 3.19
CA GLY A 131 -2.86 0.68 2.36
C GLY A 131 -2.98 2.04 3.07
N ALA A 132 -3.42 2.04 4.34
CA ALA A 132 -3.52 3.26 5.14
C ALA A 132 -2.15 3.93 5.34
N ARG A 133 -1.10 3.13 5.62
CA ARG A 133 0.27 3.64 5.76
C ARG A 133 0.87 4.14 4.45
N ALA A 134 0.60 3.47 3.33
CA ALA A 134 1.02 3.94 2.01
C ALA A 134 0.39 5.31 1.70
N ARG A 135 -0.92 5.47 1.95
CA ARG A 135 -1.63 6.76 1.80
C ARG A 135 -1.04 7.85 2.68
N LEU A 136 -0.74 7.56 3.95
CA LEU A 136 -0.09 8.51 4.85
C LEU A 136 1.31 8.91 4.37
N SER A 137 2.12 7.92 3.94
CA SER A 137 3.49 8.17 3.46
C SER A 137 3.47 9.05 2.22
N TYR A 138 2.57 8.77 1.29
CA TYR A 138 2.39 9.57 0.08
C TYR A 138 1.94 11.00 0.41
N LEU A 139 1.03 11.19 1.37
CA LEU A 139 0.64 12.52 1.85
C LEU A 139 1.82 13.29 2.45
N VAL A 140 2.65 12.64 3.27
CA VAL A 140 3.87 13.25 3.84
C VAL A 140 4.82 13.69 2.73
N TRP A 141 5.06 12.85 1.72
CA TRP A 141 5.90 13.21 0.57
C TRP A 141 5.30 14.33 -0.28
N THR A 142 3.99 14.35 -0.45
CA THR A 142 3.28 15.45 -1.11
C THR A 142 3.50 16.77 -0.36
N LEU A 143 3.32 16.77 0.96
CA LEU A 143 3.58 17.95 1.80
C LEU A 143 5.05 18.38 1.77
N ALA A 144 5.98 17.44 1.80
CA ALA A 144 7.41 17.71 1.68
C ALA A 144 7.75 18.35 0.31
N SER A 145 7.19 17.83 -0.78
CA SER A 145 7.37 18.39 -2.12
C SER A 145 6.79 19.81 -2.22
N ALA A 146 5.59 20.04 -1.67
CA ALA A 146 5.00 21.37 -1.61
C ALA A 146 5.85 22.35 -0.81
N ALA A 147 6.38 21.92 0.34
CA ALA A 147 7.31 22.73 1.12
C ALA A 147 8.58 23.09 0.33
N ALA A 148 9.11 22.17 -0.48
CA ALA A 148 10.26 22.43 -1.35
C ALA A 148 9.99 23.54 -2.38
N PHE A 149 8.76 23.71 -2.86
CA PHE A 149 8.36 24.84 -3.72
C PHE A 149 8.05 26.12 -2.93
N LEU A 150 7.42 26.00 -1.76
CA LEU A 150 6.97 27.15 -0.97
C LEU A 150 8.12 27.85 -0.23
N ILE A 151 9.13 27.12 0.25
CA ILE A 151 10.25 27.70 1.01
C ILE A 151 11.03 28.73 0.17
N PRO A 152 11.49 28.44 -1.07
CA PRO A 152 12.16 29.44 -1.90
C PRO A 152 11.29 30.67 -2.17
N MET A 153 9.98 30.48 -2.39
CA MET A 153 9.03 31.57 -2.62
C MET A 153 8.84 32.45 -1.38
N LEU A 154 8.82 31.83 -0.19
CA LEU A 154 8.77 32.54 1.08
C LEU A 154 10.05 33.34 1.32
N LEU A 155 11.21 32.76 1.06
CA LEU A 155 12.50 33.45 1.19
C LEU A 155 12.59 34.63 0.22
N PHE A 156 12.14 34.47 -1.02
CA PHE A 156 12.03 35.56 -1.98
C PHE A 156 11.10 36.68 -1.48
N TYR A 157 9.91 36.32 -0.99
CA TYR A 157 8.97 37.28 -0.41
C TYR A 157 9.56 38.06 0.77
N LEU A 158 10.24 37.38 1.69
CA LEU A 158 10.92 38.01 2.83
C LEU A 158 12.07 38.90 2.38
N GLY A 159 12.84 38.48 1.37
CA GLY A 159 13.93 39.26 0.78
C GLY A 159 13.43 40.58 0.17
N VAL A 160 12.32 40.53 -0.56
CA VAL A 160 11.65 41.72 -1.10
C VAL A 160 11.15 42.63 0.03
N ARG A 161 10.44 42.07 1.02
CA ARG A 161 9.88 42.84 2.14
C ARG A 161 10.96 43.55 2.97
N ASN A 162 12.12 42.91 3.14
CA ASN A 162 13.24 43.46 3.89
C ASN A 162 14.11 44.41 3.05
N GLY A 163 13.73 44.70 1.80
CA GLY A 163 14.47 45.60 0.92
C GLY A 163 15.79 45.03 0.39
N ALA A 164 16.08 43.74 0.61
CA ALA A 164 17.32 43.11 0.15
C ALA A 164 17.42 43.05 -1.40
N TRP A 165 16.29 43.26 -2.10
CA TRP A 165 16.18 43.18 -3.56
C TRP A 165 15.85 44.55 -4.20
N GLY A 166 15.89 45.65 -3.43
CA GLY A 166 15.56 47.01 -3.86
C GLY A 166 14.05 47.29 -3.93
N ASN A 167 13.69 48.50 -4.40
CA ASN A 167 12.29 48.97 -4.55
C ASN A 167 11.95 49.23 -6.04
N GLY A 168 12.28 48.29 -6.92
CA GLY A 168 11.99 48.39 -8.35
C GLY A 168 10.49 48.21 -8.66
N GLY A 169 9.97 48.93 -9.66
CA GLY A 169 8.57 48.80 -10.08
C GLY A 169 8.16 47.41 -10.57
N TRP A 170 9.13 46.54 -10.93
CA TRP A 170 8.89 45.16 -11.34
C TRP A 170 8.51 44.23 -10.17
N ILE A 171 8.78 44.65 -8.93
CA ILE A 171 8.61 43.83 -7.72
C ILE A 171 7.13 43.49 -7.47
N GLU A 172 6.21 44.43 -7.71
CA GLU A 172 4.77 44.18 -7.52
C GLU A 172 4.25 43.09 -8.47
N GLY A 173 4.73 43.09 -9.72
CA GLY A 173 4.43 42.04 -10.69
C GLY A 173 5.00 40.69 -10.27
N ALA A 174 6.26 40.65 -9.82
CA ALA A 174 6.89 39.43 -9.33
C ALA A 174 6.15 38.86 -8.09
N LEU A 175 5.75 39.73 -7.15
CA LEU A 175 4.97 39.32 -5.98
C LEU A 175 3.59 38.79 -6.36
N ALA A 176 2.93 39.37 -7.38
CA ALA A 176 1.66 38.83 -7.89
C ALA A 176 1.82 37.42 -8.47
N VAL A 177 2.88 37.20 -9.25
CA VAL A 177 3.21 35.87 -9.81
C VAL A 177 3.54 34.86 -8.70
N VAL A 178 4.35 35.25 -7.72
CA VAL A 178 4.70 34.39 -6.57
C VAL A 178 3.45 33.99 -5.78
N ARG A 179 2.54 34.93 -5.52
CA ARG A 179 1.26 34.62 -4.85
C ARG A 179 0.43 33.63 -5.66
N ALA A 180 0.37 33.79 -6.98
CA ALA A 180 -0.35 32.85 -7.84
C ALA A 180 0.29 31.45 -7.83
N ILE A 181 1.63 31.35 -7.89
CA ILE A 181 2.34 30.06 -7.76
C ILE A 181 2.04 29.40 -6.42
N VAL A 182 2.11 30.15 -5.31
CA VAL A 182 1.79 29.64 -3.97
C VAL A 182 0.36 29.09 -3.94
N ALA A 183 -0.60 29.82 -4.50
CA ALA A 183 -1.98 29.35 -4.61
C ALA A 183 -2.10 28.10 -5.49
N GLY A 184 -1.34 28.00 -6.59
CA GLY A 184 -1.28 26.82 -7.44
C GLY A 184 -0.72 25.58 -6.74
N VAL A 185 0.35 25.74 -5.97
CA VAL A 185 0.89 24.65 -5.15
C VAL A 185 -0.16 24.17 -4.14
N LEU A 186 -0.89 25.08 -3.49
CA LEU A 186 -1.97 24.72 -2.58
C LEU A 186 -3.14 24.01 -3.29
N GLY A 187 -3.51 24.46 -4.49
CA GLY A 187 -4.50 23.81 -5.34
C GLY A 187 -4.11 22.39 -5.74
N ALA A 188 -2.82 22.19 -6.09
CA ALA A 188 -2.28 20.88 -6.43
C ALA A 188 -2.27 19.94 -5.23
N VAL A 189 -1.83 20.40 -4.05
CA VAL A 189 -1.87 19.60 -2.81
C VAL A 189 -3.30 19.20 -2.46
N TYR A 190 -4.26 20.12 -2.58
CA TYR A 190 -5.67 19.84 -2.33
C TYR A 190 -6.24 18.80 -3.32
N SER A 191 -5.90 18.94 -4.61
CA SER A 191 -6.24 17.99 -5.67
C SER A 191 -5.71 16.57 -5.36
N ILE A 192 -4.45 16.48 -4.93
CA ILE A 192 -3.82 15.22 -4.56
C ILE A 192 -4.52 14.62 -3.33
N ALA A 193 -4.81 15.44 -2.30
CA ALA A 193 -5.46 15.00 -1.07
C ALA A 193 -6.85 14.39 -1.32
N LEU A 194 -7.69 15.04 -2.13
CA LEU A 194 -9.00 14.47 -2.53
C LEU A 194 -8.85 13.12 -3.22
N GLY A 195 -7.80 13.02 -4.03
CA GLY A 195 -7.48 11.84 -4.81
C GLY A 195 -7.02 10.61 -4.06
N ILE A 196 -6.28 10.80 -2.97
CA ILE A 196 -5.74 9.71 -2.14
C ILE A 196 -6.87 8.85 -1.58
N SER A 197 -8.02 9.45 -1.27
CA SER A 197 -9.18 8.73 -0.74
C SER A 197 -9.73 7.67 -1.70
N ARG A 198 -9.53 7.84 -3.01
CA ARG A 198 -10.07 6.96 -4.07
C ARG A 198 -9.05 5.98 -4.64
N ARG A 199 -7.77 6.10 -4.29
CA ARG A 199 -6.71 5.25 -4.85
C ARG A 199 -6.47 4.02 -3.97
N ASP A 200 -6.60 2.85 -4.60
CA ASP A 200 -5.91 1.65 -4.16
C ASP A 200 -4.46 1.77 -4.59
N LEU A 201 -3.67 2.41 -3.71
CA LEU A 201 -2.22 2.42 -3.85
C LEU A 201 -1.75 0.98 -3.64
N LYS A 202 -1.28 0.33 -4.71
CA LYS A 202 -0.56 -0.93 -4.60
C LYS A 202 0.59 -0.70 -3.61
N SER A 203 0.67 -1.51 -2.57
CA SER A 203 1.62 -1.29 -1.45
C SER A 203 3.09 -1.49 -1.83
N ASP A 204 3.36 -1.78 -3.10
CA ASP A 204 4.67 -2.21 -3.60
C ASP A 204 5.48 -1.09 -4.28
N LEU A 205 4.99 0.15 -4.31
CA LEU A 205 5.78 1.24 -4.85
C LEU A 205 6.95 1.57 -3.91
N ARG A 206 8.16 1.63 -4.49
CA ARG A 206 9.38 2.06 -3.79
C ARG A 206 9.16 3.48 -3.29
N ARG A 207 9.78 3.83 -2.16
CA ARG A 207 9.62 5.17 -1.55
C ARG A 207 9.92 6.32 -2.53
N TYR A 208 10.86 6.10 -3.46
CA TYR A 208 11.23 7.06 -4.50
C TYR A 208 10.12 7.32 -5.51
N ASP A 209 9.27 6.34 -5.80
CA ASP A 209 8.18 6.50 -6.76
C ASP A 209 7.10 7.43 -6.20
N TYR A 210 6.82 7.33 -4.89
CA TYR A 210 5.90 8.27 -4.22
C TYR A 210 6.41 9.71 -4.24
N PHE A 211 7.72 9.90 -4.04
CA PHE A 211 8.33 11.21 -4.06
C PHE A 211 8.29 11.81 -5.47
N THR A 212 8.73 11.06 -6.48
CA THR A 212 8.77 11.53 -7.87
C THR A 212 7.38 11.83 -8.41
N ASP A 213 6.38 10.97 -8.20
CA ASP A 213 4.98 11.24 -8.60
C ASP A 213 4.44 12.48 -7.91
N SER A 214 4.62 12.62 -6.59
CA SER A 214 4.12 13.79 -5.85
C SER A 214 4.79 15.08 -6.32
N PHE A 215 6.10 15.05 -6.50
CA PHE A 215 6.90 16.22 -6.91
C PHE A 215 6.52 16.69 -8.31
N VAL A 216 6.38 15.77 -9.26
CA VAL A 216 5.97 16.11 -10.63
C VAL A 216 4.58 16.75 -10.65
N ARG A 217 3.61 16.19 -9.91
CA ARG A 217 2.24 16.75 -9.83
C ARG A 217 2.22 18.16 -9.25
N VAL A 218 2.89 18.37 -8.11
CA VAL A 218 2.98 19.70 -7.50
C VAL A 218 3.70 20.69 -8.43
N GLY A 219 4.74 20.23 -9.13
CA GLY A 219 5.45 21.02 -10.14
C GLY A 219 4.56 21.45 -11.30
N ILE A 220 3.75 20.54 -11.85
CA ILE A 220 2.78 20.86 -12.91
C ILE A 220 1.79 21.93 -12.44
N GLY A 221 1.25 21.79 -11.22
CA GLY A 221 0.34 22.78 -10.66
C GLY A 221 0.97 24.16 -10.45
N ALA A 222 2.24 24.20 -10.01
CA ALA A 222 3.01 25.44 -9.87
C ALA A 222 3.25 26.12 -11.23
N ILE A 223 3.65 25.35 -12.26
CA ILE A 223 3.89 25.86 -13.61
C ILE A 223 2.58 26.36 -14.24
N ALA A 224 1.48 25.62 -14.09
CA ALA A 224 0.18 26.03 -14.60
C ALA A 224 -0.27 27.36 -13.99
N ALA A 225 -0.11 27.52 -12.67
CA ALA A 225 -0.42 28.78 -12.00
C ALA A 225 0.48 29.93 -12.43
N PHE A 226 1.77 29.68 -12.65
CA PHE A 226 2.71 30.67 -13.21
C PHE A 226 2.26 31.16 -14.59
N VAL A 227 2.02 30.23 -15.52
CA VAL A 227 1.61 30.56 -16.90
C VAL A 227 0.28 31.32 -16.90
N LEU A 228 -0.69 30.88 -16.10
CA LEU A 228 -1.99 31.53 -16.03
C LEU A 228 -1.91 32.93 -15.40
N ALA A 229 -1.06 33.11 -14.38
CA ALA A 229 -0.79 34.43 -13.81
C ALA A 229 -0.16 35.38 -14.84
N CYS A 230 0.80 34.90 -15.64
CA CYS A 230 1.38 35.68 -16.72
C CYS A 230 0.32 36.12 -17.75
N PHE A 231 -0.61 35.25 -18.13
CA PHE A 231 -1.69 35.62 -19.05
C PHE A 231 -2.66 36.64 -18.46
N VAL A 232 -3.01 36.52 -17.19
CA VAL A 232 -3.87 37.51 -16.51
C VAL A 232 -3.16 38.86 -16.40
N LEU A 233 -1.88 38.88 -16.01
CA LEU A 233 -1.09 40.11 -15.88
C LEU A 233 -0.83 40.79 -17.23
N SER A 234 -0.69 40.01 -18.30
CA SER A 234 -0.55 40.55 -19.67
C SER A 234 -1.84 41.17 -20.22
N GLY A 235 -2.99 40.94 -19.58
CA GLY A 235 -4.30 41.37 -20.07
C GLY A 235 -4.84 40.55 -21.24
N ILE A 236 -4.16 39.46 -21.65
CA ILE A 236 -4.63 38.54 -22.71
C ILE A 236 -5.91 37.84 -22.27
N ILE A 237 -6.00 37.46 -20.99
CA ILE A 237 -7.19 36.81 -20.42
C ILE A 237 -7.85 37.77 -19.42
N GLN A 238 -9.07 38.18 -19.72
CA GLN A 238 -9.92 38.94 -18.80
C GLN A 238 -10.96 38.02 -18.18
N ILE A 239 -10.74 37.63 -16.92
CA ILE A 239 -11.68 36.79 -16.18
C ILE A 239 -12.75 37.71 -15.57
N GLY A 240 -13.91 37.77 -16.21
CA GLY A 240 -15.08 38.40 -15.65
C GLY A 240 -15.70 37.48 -14.61
N PHE A 241 -15.43 37.71 -13.32
CA PHE A 241 -16.28 37.18 -12.27
C PHE A 241 -17.59 37.95 -12.36
N GLY A 242 -18.64 37.32 -12.89
CA GLY A 242 -19.92 37.93 -13.26
C GLY A 242 -20.75 38.52 -12.11
N ALA A 243 -20.12 39.01 -11.05
CA ALA A 243 -20.77 39.73 -9.97
C ALA A 243 -20.55 41.24 -10.16
N GLU A 244 -21.62 41.93 -10.54
CA GLU A 244 -21.92 43.23 -9.93
C GLU A 244 -22.04 43.02 -8.41
N MET A 245 -20.92 42.84 -7.72
CA MET A 245 -20.88 42.87 -6.25
C MET A 245 -21.11 44.33 -5.86
N MET A 246 -22.39 44.73 -5.76
CA MET A 246 -22.80 45.99 -5.15
C MET A 246 -22.30 46.00 -3.70
N LEU A 247 -21.20 46.71 -3.46
CA LEU A 247 -20.87 47.20 -2.12
C LEU A 247 -21.96 48.19 -1.70
N PRO A 248 -22.38 48.21 -0.41
CA PRO A 248 -23.43 49.11 0.06
C PRO A 248 -23.10 50.56 -0.30
N ASP A 249 -24.06 51.20 -0.95
CA ASP A 249 -24.01 52.56 -1.46
C ASP A 249 -23.40 53.55 -0.45
N GLY A 250 -22.21 54.04 -0.81
CA GLY A 250 -21.48 55.07 -0.10
C GLY A 250 -20.66 55.88 -1.08
N ASP A 251 -21.36 56.60 -1.95
CA ASP A 251 -20.88 57.76 -2.72
C ASP A 251 -20.23 57.53 -4.10
N ARG A 252 -21.14 57.44 -5.08
CA ARG A 252 -21.14 58.03 -6.43
C ARG A 252 -19.83 58.64 -6.96
N SER A 253 -18.94 57.76 -7.38
CA SER A 253 -18.37 57.85 -8.73
C SER A 253 -18.41 56.44 -9.31
N VAL A 254 -18.90 56.30 -10.54
CA VAL A 254 -19.15 55.00 -11.21
C VAL A 254 -17.81 54.34 -11.55
N GLY A 255 -17.11 53.91 -10.52
CA GLY A 255 -15.83 53.23 -10.57
C GLY A 255 -16.08 51.74 -10.53
N ARG A 256 -15.67 51.03 -11.58
CA ARG A 256 -15.46 49.58 -11.51
C ARG A 256 -14.75 49.29 -10.19
N ILE A 257 -15.35 48.49 -9.33
CA ILE A 257 -14.67 47.96 -8.16
C ILE A 257 -13.56 47.08 -8.72
N TYR A 258 -12.37 47.65 -8.83
CA TYR A 258 -11.16 46.89 -9.08
C TYR A 258 -10.98 46.05 -7.81
N LEU A 259 -11.47 44.80 -7.83
CA LEU A 259 -10.92 43.76 -6.98
C LEU A 259 -9.40 43.94 -7.07
N PRO A 260 -8.70 44.17 -5.94
CA PRO A 260 -7.27 44.35 -6.01
C PRO A 260 -6.70 43.16 -6.78
N ILE A 261 -5.66 43.33 -7.58
CA ILE A 261 -5.24 42.27 -8.55
C ILE A 261 -4.87 40.94 -7.85
N TRP A 262 -4.58 41.00 -6.55
CA TRP A 262 -4.06 39.87 -5.77
C TRP A 262 -5.05 38.72 -5.48
N PRO A 263 -6.34 38.88 -5.09
CA PRO A 263 -7.25 37.76 -4.86
C PRO A 263 -7.60 37.04 -6.17
N VAL A 264 -7.68 37.77 -7.29
CA VAL A 264 -7.87 37.17 -8.61
C VAL A 264 -6.70 36.26 -8.92
N GLY A 265 -5.46 36.72 -8.73
CA GLY A 265 -4.27 35.88 -8.90
C GLY A 265 -4.26 34.64 -8.00
N LEU A 266 -4.76 34.73 -6.76
CA LEU A 266 -4.88 33.58 -5.86
C LEU A 266 -5.93 32.58 -6.33
N ILE A 267 -7.14 33.03 -6.67
CA ILE A 267 -8.23 32.15 -7.13
C ILE A 267 -7.80 31.43 -8.41
N VAL A 268 -7.25 32.19 -9.36
CA VAL A 268 -6.81 31.70 -10.66
C VAL A 268 -5.64 30.73 -10.51
N GLY A 269 -4.64 31.08 -9.69
CA GLY A 269 -3.52 30.18 -9.39
C GLY A 269 -3.99 28.88 -8.74
N PHE A 270 -4.86 28.96 -7.73
CA PHE A 270 -5.44 27.79 -7.08
C PHE A 270 -6.19 26.90 -8.05
N LEU A 271 -7.07 27.47 -8.88
CA LEU A 271 -7.82 26.73 -9.89
C LEU A 271 -6.89 26.08 -10.91
N ALA A 272 -5.81 26.75 -11.34
CA ALA A 272 -4.82 26.17 -12.24
C ALA A 272 -4.14 24.94 -11.64
N GLY A 273 -3.71 25.03 -10.37
CA GLY A 273 -3.11 23.90 -9.65
C GLY A 273 -4.09 22.75 -9.41
N PHE A 274 -5.37 23.06 -9.24
CA PHE A 274 -6.44 22.08 -9.02
C PHE A 274 -6.90 21.41 -10.34
N ALA A 275 -6.75 22.09 -11.48
CA ALA A 275 -7.26 21.66 -12.79
C ALA A 275 -6.68 20.34 -13.30
N GLU A 276 -5.45 19.98 -12.92
CA GLU A 276 -4.76 18.75 -13.34
C GLU A 276 -5.64 17.50 -13.13
N ARG A 277 -6.46 17.49 -12.07
CA ARG A 277 -7.30 16.35 -11.72
C ARG A 277 -8.79 16.59 -11.97
N LEU A 278 -9.25 17.84 -11.86
CA LEU A 278 -10.63 18.19 -12.17
C LEU A 278 -11.01 17.82 -13.61
N VAL A 279 -10.12 18.05 -14.57
CA VAL A 279 -10.44 17.80 -15.98
C VAL A 279 -10.67 16.31 -16.23
N PRO A 280 -9.74 15.40 -15.85
CA PRO A 280 -9.99 13.96 -15.94
C PRO A 280 -11.22 13.50 -15.13
N ASP A 281 -11.36 13.93 -13.88
CA ASP A 281 -12.47 13.48 -13.01
C ASP A 281 -13.84 13.91 -13.58
N LEU A 282 -13.93 15.10 -14.17
CA LEU A 282 -15.13 15.56 -14.85
C LEU A 282 -15.39 14.73 -16.12
N LEU A 283 -14.38 14.52 -16.96
CA LEU A 283 -14.50 13.72 -18.18
C LEU A 283 -14.96 12.29 -17.89
N ASP A 284 -14.40 11.65 -16.86
CA ASP A 284 -14.80 10.31 -16.42
C ASP A 284 -16.24 10.30 -15.92
N SER A 285 -16.65 11.32 -15.15
CA SER A 285 -18.03 11.44 -14.67
C SER A 285 -19.04 11.59 -15.81
N TYR A 286 -18.69 12.34 -16.88
CA TYR A 286 -19.53 12.49 -18.06
C TYR A 286 -19.56 11.22 -18.91
N ALA A 287 -18.43 10.52 -19.06
CA ALA A 287 -18.36 9.25 -19.79
C ALA A 287 -19.22 8.16 -19.14
N VAL A 288 -19.18 8.04 -17.80
CA VAL A 288 -20.02 7.08 -17.05
C VAL A 288 -21.50 7.43 -17.17
N LYS A 289 -21.84 8.73 -17.13
CA LYS A 289 -23.24 9.18 -17.26
C LYS A 289 -23.79 8.96 -18.68
N ALA A 290 -22.95 9.11 -19.71
CA ALA A 290 -23.32 8.81 -21.09
C ALA A 290 -23.57 7.30 -21.33
N ARG A 291 -22.87 6.42 -20.60
CA ARG A 291 -23.02 4.96 -20.72
C ARG A 291 -24.23 4.40 -19.94
N LYS A 292 -24.80 5.19 -19.03
CA LYS A 292 -26.02 4.88 -18.27
C LYS A 292 -27.30 5.40 -18.91
N ALA A 293 -27.23 5.97 -20.12
CA ALA A 293 -28.41 6.19 -20.95
C ALA A 293 -29.07 4.83 -21.23
N ASP A 294 -30.37 4.74 -20.94
CA ASP A 294 -31.14 3.51 -20.80
C ASP A 294 -30.88 2.48 -21.90
N PRO A 295 -30.77 1.17 -21.58
CA PRO A 295 -30.84 0.14 -22.61
C PRO A 295 -32.14 0.37 -23.37
N VAL A 296 -32.03 0.56 -24.68
CA VAL A 296 -33.17 0.57 -25.61
C VAL A 296 -34.06 -0.60 -25.21
N PRO A 297 -35.35 -0.37 -24.88
CA PRO A 297 -36.22 -1.46 -24.44
C PRO A 297 -36.21 -2.52 -25.53
N ALA A 298 -35.68 -3.70 -25.18
CA ALA A 298 -35.73 -4.86 -26.03
C ALA A 298 -37.20 -5.09 -26.38
N ALA A 299 -37.51 -4.99 -27.67
CA ALA A 299 -38.86 -5.21 -28.18
C ALA A 299 -39.41 -6.52 -27.61
N GLU A 300 -40.59 -6.43 -26.99
CA GLU A 300 -41.32 -7.55 -26.42
C GLU A 300 -41.45 -8.70 -27.44
N ALA A 301 -40.69 -9.77 -27.21
CA ALA A 301 -40.95 -11.04 -27.88
C ALA A 301 -42.22 -11.64 -27.24
N LYS A 302 -43.29 -11.71 -28.03
CA LYS A 302 -44.55 -12.40 -27.71
C LYS A 302 -44.30 -13.80 -27.11
N PRO A 303 -44.93 -14.17 -25.99
CA PRO A 303 -44.93 -15.55 -25.53
C PRO A 303 -45.94 -16.37 -26.34
N THR A 304 -45.45 -17.38 -27.04
CA THR A 304 -46.31 -18.44 -27.59
C THR A 304 -46.39 -19.52 -26.52
N GLY A 305 -47.57 -19.71 -25.94
CA GLY A 305 -47.82 -20.75 -24.93
C GLY A 305 -48.07 -22.13 -25.53
N ALA A 306 -47.68 -23.16 -24.77
CA ALA A 306 -48.31 -24.49 -24.66
C ALA A 306 -47.52 -25.29 -23.59
N ALA A 307 -47.98 -25.46 -22.35
CA ALA A 307 -48.96 -26.45 -21.88
C ALA A 307 -48.45 -27.92 -21.93
N ASN A 308 -47.98 -28.43 -20.78
CA ASN A 308 -48.29 -29.77 -20.24
C ASN A 308 -47.72 -29.87 -18.80
N ARG A 309 -48.51 -29.84 -17.72
CA ARG A 309 -49.37 -30.88 -17.08
C ARG A 309 -48.60 -31.95 -16.28
N SER A 310 -48.81 -31.92 -14.96
CA SER A 310 -48.79 -33.04 -13.97
C SER A 310 -47.46 -33.75 -13.68
N ALA A 311 -47.16 -34.28 -12.49
CA ALA A 311 -47.76 -34.30 -11.15
C ALA A 311 -46.69 -34.84 -10.16
N ALA A 312 -47.00 -34.73 -8.88
CA ALA A 312 -46.28 -35.18 -7.69
C ALA A 312 -45.55 -36.54 -7.74
N GLY A 313 -44.44 -36.62 -6.99
CA GLY A 313 -44.20 -37.73 -6.07
C GLY A 313 -42.85 -38.45 -6.17
N THR A 314 -42.17 -38.51 -5.01
CA THR A 314 -41.50 -39.71 -4.46
C THR A 314 -39.99 -39.89 -4.69
N ALA A 315 -39.29 -39.83 -3.54
CA ALA A 315 -38.14 -40.62 -3.08
C ALA A 315 -36.82 -40.69 -3.88
N ALA A 316 -35.74 -40.48 -3.12
CA ALA A 316 -34.35 -40.84 -3.42
C ALA A 316 -34.20 -42.36 -3.73
N PRO A 317 -33.11 -42.83 -4.38
CA PRO A 317 -31.79 -42.84 -3.75
C PRO A 317 -30.58 -42.55 -4.67
N ASP A 318 -29.50 -42.09 -4.03
CA ASP A 318 -28.13 -42.58 -4.14
C ASP A 318 -27.63 -42.99 -5.54
N THR A 319 -26.80 -42.15 -6.15
CA THR A 319 -25.89 -42.58 -7.22
C THR A 319 -24.61 -41.75 -7.12
N ALA A 320 -23.53 -42.43 -6.73
CA ALA A 320 -22.18 -41.92 -6.79
C ALA A 320 -21.83 -41.61 -8.25
N GLU A 321 -21.67 -40.33 -8.55
CA GLU A 321 -21.19 -39.84 -9.84
C GLU A 321 -19.67 -39.67 -9.76
N GLU A 322 -18.98 -40.57 -10.45
CA GLU A 322 -17.54 -40.60 -10.65
C GLU A 322 -17.14 -39.40 -11.52
N ILE A 323 -16.44 -38.43 -10.92
CA ILE A 323 -15.93 -37.24 -11.62
C ILE A 323 -14.75 -37.68 -12.51
N PRO A 324 -14.81 -37.49 -13.84
CA PRO A 324 -13.69 -37.77 -14.72
C PRO A 324 -12.60 -36.73 -14.52
N VAL A 325 -11.38 -37.20 -14.27
CA VAL A 325 -10.15 -36.42 -14.26
C VAL A 325 -9.87 -35.98 -15.70
N PRO A 326 -9.79 -34.68 -16.03
CA PRO A 326 -9.34 -34.25 -17.34
C PRO A 326 -7.83 -34.44 -17.47
N GLU A 327 -7.46 -35.18 -18.52
CA GLU A 327 -6.09 -35.34 -19.02
C GLU A 327 -5.58 -34.01 -19.57
N ASP A 328 -4.32 -33.72 -19.22
CA ASP A 328 -3.32 -32.84 -19.83
C ASP A 328 -3.76 -31.99 -21.04
N GLU A 329 -3.92 -30.68 -20.81
CA GLU A 329 -3.77 -29.66 -21.85
C GLU A 329 -2.47 -28.87 -21.62
N ASP A 330 -1.71 -28.79 -22.70
CA ASP A 330 -0.38 -28.21 -22.83
C ASP A 330 -0.26 -26.80 -22.26
N LEU A 331 0.54 -26.67 -21.20
CA LEU A 331 1.11 -25.41 -20.73
C LEU A 331 2.04 -24.83 -21.82
N ILE A 332 1.49 -23.95 -22.64
CA ILE A 332 2.28 -23.01 -23.45
C ILE A 332 3.02 -22.08 -22.47
N VAL A 333 4.27 -22.42 -22.19
CA VAL A 333 5.23 -21.56 -21.50
C VAL A 333 5.56 -20.40 -22.43
N THR A 334 4.91 -19.26 -22.23
CA THR A 334 5.42 -17.99 -22.75
C THR A 334 6.75 -17.69 -22.05
N PRO A 335 7.85 -17.46 -22.79
CA PRO A 335 9.11 -17.07 -22.19
C PRO A 335 8.94 -15.71 -21.47
N PRO A 336 9.50 -15.54 -20.26
CA PRO A 336 9.48 -14.25 -19.58
C PRO A 336 10.23 -13.21 -20.41
N SER A 337 9.62 -12.03 -20.54
CA SER A 337 10.21 -10.85 -21.18
C SER A 337 11.41 -10.33 -20.39
N ASP A 338 12.50 -10.03 -21.10
CA ASP A 338 13.84 -9.65 -20.60
C ASP A 338 13.95 -8.26 -19.91
N GLU A 339 13.01 -7.86 -19.04
CA GLU A 339 13.07 -6.54 -18.38
C GLU A 339 12.90 -6.56 -16.85
N GLU A 340 13.33 -7.63 -16.17
CA GLU A 340 13.61 -7.58 -14.72
C GLU A 340 15.12 -7.58 -14.46
N THR A 341 15.70 -6.39 -14.58
CA THR A 341 17.03 -6.10 -14.05
C THR A 341 16.98 -6.23 -12.53
N ILE A 342 17.48 -7.37 -12.07
CA ILE A 342 17.74 -7.77 -10.69
C ILE A 342 18.58 -6.67 -10.00
N ASP A 343 17.95 -5.87 -9.14
CA ASP A 343 18.65 -5.10 -8.11
C ASP A 343 18.88 -6.06 -6.94
N SER A 344 19.93 -6.87 -7.13
CA SER A 344 20.47 -7.80 -6.16
C SER A 344 20.58 -7.10 -4.81
N CYS A 345 20.23 -7.81 -3.74
CA CYS A 345 20.73 -7.46 -2.43
C CYS A 345 22.26 -7.34 -2.54
N ASP A 346 22.77 -6.10 -2.55
CA ASP A 346 24.13 -5.77 -2.17
C ASP A 346 24.30 -6.22 -0.72
N VAL A 347 24.51 -7.53 -0.57
CA VAL A 347 25.42 -8.04 0.45
C VAL A 347 26.76 -7.46 0.02
N ASP A 348 27.25 -6.49 0.79
CA ASP A 348 28.63 -6.01 0.70
C ASP A 348 29.51 -7.25 0.49
N LEU A 349 29.97 -7.46 -0.75
CA LEU A 349 31.02 -8.41 -1.05
C LEU A 349 32.21 -7.85 -0.28
N ALA A 350 32.47 -8.48 0.86
CA ALA A 350 33.64 -8.23 1.68
C ALA A 350 34.84 -8.10 0.73
N ASP A 351 35.60 -7.02 0.96
CA ASP A 351 36.85 -6.74 0.27
C ASP A 351 37.63 -8.05 0.09
N PRO A 352 38.14 -8.40 -1.11
CA PRO A 352 38.93 -9.62 -1.29
C PRO A 352 40.13 -9.75 -0.33
N GLN A 353 40.48 -8.69 0.40
CA GLN A 353 41.46 -8.71 1.50
C GLN A 353 40.94 -9.29 2.84
N ASP A 354 39.62 -9.42 3.02
CA ASP A 354 38.98 -10.04 4.19
C ASP A 354 38.74 -11.54 4.03
N ALA A 355 39.17 -12.14 2.91
CA ALA A 355 39.23 -13.59 2.78
C ALA A 355 40.21 -14.14 3.83
N THR A 356 39.69 -14.88 4.81
CA THR A 356 40.53 -15.54 5.82
C THR A 356 41.41 -16.55 5.10
N PRO A 357 42.75 -16.39 5.09
CA PRO A 357 43.62 -17.29 4.36
C PRO A 357 43.56 -18.69 4.98
N ASP A 358 43.66 -19.72 4.13
CA ASP A 358 43.42 -21.13 4.51
C ASP A 358 44.33 -21.61 5.66
N ASP A 359 45.47 -20.98 5.86
CA ASP A 359 46.43 -21.24 6.92
C ASP A 359 45.98 -20.77 8.31
N LYS A 360 44.94 -19.91 8.38
CA LYS A 360 44.29 -19.48 9.63
C LYS A 360 43.04 -20.28 9.98
N LEU A 361 42.61 -21.21 9.12
CA LEU A 361 41.51 -22.11 9.44
C LEU A 361 41.98 -23.16 10.46
N PRO A 362 41.20 -23.43 11.53
CA PRO A 362 41.54 -24.48 12.47
C PRO A 362 41.56 -25.84 11.74
N ALA A 363 42.56 -26.68 12.07
CA ALA A 363 42.68 -28.01 11.51
C ALA A 363 41.37 -28.79 11.72
N ALA A 364 40.79 -29.31 10.62
CA ALA A 364 39.53 -30.04 10.64
C ALA A 364 39.66 -31.30 11.53
N ALA A 365 39.19 -31.20 12.77
CA ALA A 365 39.11 -32.31 13.71
C ALA A 365 37.84 -33.13 13.43
N GLY A 366 37.90 -34.03 12.44
CA GLY A 366 36.73 -34.78 12.01
C GLY A 366 37.04 -36.03 11.18
N GLY A 367 38.04 -36.83 11.58
CA GLY A 367 38.24 -38.16 11.04
C GLY A 367 37.44 -39.20 11.83
N VAL A 368 36.31 -39.65 11.29
CA VAL A 368 35.57 -40.79 11.83
C VAL A 368 36.36 -42.06 11.49
N VAL A 369 37.02 -42.64 12.50
CA VAL A 369 37.68 -43.95 12.36
C VAL A 369 36.57 -45.00 12.35
N GLY A 370 36.33 -45.61 11.19
CA GLY A 370 35.41 -46.75 11.06
C GLY A 370 36.02 -47.99 11.71
N SER A 371 35.29 -48.59 12.64
CA SER A 371 35.53 -49.95 13.17
C SER A 371 34.43 -50.88 12.73
#